data_AF-A0A8E2ENI1-F1
#
_entry.id   AF-A0A8E2ENI1-F1
#
_cell.length_a   1.000
_cell.length_b   1.000
_cell.length_c   1.000
_cell.angle_alpha   90.00
_cell.angle_beta   90.00
_cell.angle_gamma   90.00
#
_symmetry.space_group_name_H-M   'P 1'
#
loop_
_entity.id
_entity.type
_entity.pdbx_description
1 polymer ?
#
loop_
_entity_poly.entity_id
_entity_poly.type
_entity_poly.pdbx_seq_one_letter_code
_entity_poly.pdbx_strand_id
1 'polypeptide(L)'
;MASLSKFAVSLASGAQETTFTLANLNVDFAMIRLDALREFQGLGTSLSEKRRHRAEDPSFNPTGNAADGPLAGHVGADGTSIWAAATSGRGALQVHLLACLLARMWSAPEAISIWSELVSARKLALKKRLNEADFQITALTASQIDVTRNRLTEWDASAGSWLRTADKAKLLQQKQLMLIVGNIGLPIPSHPRVYESVPEVWTRATIVVDKLVSGVAQRVEDPEVLVGLSAWHLDPDMACLG
;
A
#
# COMPACT_ATOMS: atom_id res chain seq x y z
N MET A 1 34.45 -9.56 19.67
CA MET A 1 34.81 -10.11 18.35
C MET A 1 33.92 -11.31 18.06
N ALA A 2 33.58 -11.52 16.79
CA ALA A 2 32.49 -12.35 16.23
C ALA A 2 31.14 -11.60 16.17
N SER A 3 30.42 -11.48 15.05
CA SER A 3 30.53 -12.13 13.73
C SER A 3 29.98 -11.22 12.61
N LEU A 4 30.86 -10.79 11.71
CA LEU A 4 30.52 -10.22 10.40
C LEU A 4 30.64 -11.36 9.38
N SER A 5 29.64 -12.21 9.29
CA SER A 5 29.63 -13.30 8.32
C SER A 5 28.23 -13.45 7.73
N LYS A 6 28.06 -12.90 6.51
CA LYS A 6 27.16 -13.34 5.41
C LYS A 6 26.96 -12.26 4.31
N PHE A 7 28.00 -11.54 3.92
CA PHE A 7 28.06 -10.86 2.63
C PHE A 7 28.88 -11.73 1.68
N ALA A 8 28.20 -12.51 0.84
CA ALA A 8 28.67 -13.09 -0.43
C ALA A 8 28.05 -14.47 -0.63
N VAL A 9 26.96 -14.57 -1.39
CA VAL A 9 26.74 -15.67 -2.35
C VAL A 9 25.84 -15.14 -3.49
N SER A 10 26.42 -15.17 -4.69
CA SER A 10 25.79 -15.27 -6.02
C SER A 10 25.15 -14.04 -6.68
N LEU A 11 26.01 -13.23 -7.29
CA LEU A 11 25.75 -12.47 -8.51
C LEU A 11 25.62 -13.42 -9.71
N ALA A 12 24.40 -13.86 -10.06
CA ALA A 12 24.06 -14.40 -11.39
C ALA A 12 22.55 -14.68 -11.54
N SER A 13 21.75 -13.68 -11.92
CA SER A 13 20.79 -13.74 -13.04
C SER A 13 19.92 -12.48 -13.07
N GLY A 14 20.05 -11.68 -14.13
CA GLY A 14 19.56 -10.30 -14.27
C GLY A 14 18.04 -10.13 -14.42
N ALA A 15 17.23 -10.82 -13.62
CA ALA A 15 15.79 -10.58 -13.49
C ALA A 15 15.26 -10.87 -12.06
N GLN A 16 16.11 -11.35 -11.15
CA GLN A 16 15.74 -11.74 -9.78
C GLN A 16 15.98 -10.66 -8.71
N GLU A 17 16.51 -9.48 -9.08
CA GLU A 17 16.84 -8.43 -8.11
C GLU A 17 15.62 -7.76 -7.46
N THR A 18 14.43 -7.80 -8.05
CA THR A 18 13.27 -7.02 -7.54
C THR A 18 12.44 -7.77 -6.50
N THR A 19 12.56 -9.09 -6.37
CA THR A 19 11.78 -9.86 -5.39
C THR A 19 12.58 -10.18 -4.14
N PHE A 20 13.91 -10.32 -4.23
CA PHE A 20 14.76 -10.56 -3.06
C PHE A 20 15.11 -9.29 -2.28
N THR A 21 14.91 -8.11 -2.87
CA THR A 21 15.05 -6.80 -2.22
C THR A 21 13.85 -6.47 -1.31
N LEU A 22 12.66 -6.98 -1.61
CA LEU A 22 11.46 -6.81 -0.78
C LEU A 22 11.55 -7.52 0.58
N ALA A 23 12.29 -8.63 0.67
CA ALA A 23 12.33 -9.46 1.89
C ALA A 23 13.44 -9.07 2.88
N ASN A 24 14.48 -8.35 2.43
CA ASN A 24 15.66 -8.04 3.25
C ASN A 24 15.93 -6.54 3.46
N LEU A 25 15.10 -5.65 2.91
CA LEU A 25 15.10 -4.24 3.25
C LEU A 25 14.02 -3.95 4.31
N ASN A 26 14.05 -4.68 5.43
CA ASN A 26 13.44 -4.18 6.66
C ASN A 26 14.44 -3.24 7.37
N VAL A 27 14.98 -2.28 6.60
CA VAL A 27 15.52 -1.08 7.22
C VAL A 27 14.28 -0.31 7.63
N ASP A 28 14.10 -0.12 8.93
CA ASP A 28 12.96 0.59 9.50
C ASP A 28 13.06 2.06 9.05
N PHE A 29 12.55 2.36 7.85
CA PHE A 29 12.64 3.68 7.22
C PHE A 29 11.80 4.71 7.97
N ALA A 30 11.00 4.27 8.96
CA ALA A 30 10.39 5.14 9.95
C ALA A 30 11.43 5.90 10.81
N MET A 31 12.65 5.37 10.96
CA MET A 31 13.67 5.91 11.87
C MET A 31 14.76 6.79 11.22
N ILE A 32 14.88 6.80 9.88
CA ILE A 32 15.97 7.51 9.19
C ILE A 32 15.39 8.41 8.08
N ARG A 33 15.58 9.72 8.23
CA ARG A 33 15.34 10.71 7.17
C ARG A 33 16.42 10.54 6.09
N LEU A 34 16.12 9.79 5.04
CA LEU A 34 16.99 9.63 3.88
C LEU A 34 16.77 10.76 2.88
N ASP A 35 17.86 11.37 2.43
CA ASP A 35 17.82 12.29 1.31
C ASP A 35 17.34 11.56 0.04
N ALA A 36 16.42 12.19 -0.69
CA ALA A 36 15.90 11.64 -1.93
C ALA A 36 17.05 11.40 -2.93
N LEU A 37 17.10 10.21 -3.54
CA LEU A 37 18.06 9.88 -4.60
C LEU A 37 17.98 10.93 -5.71
N ARG A 38 19.11 11.19 -6.41
CA ARG A 38 19.21 12.25 -7.43
C ARG A 38 18.10 12.19 -8.48
N GLU A 39 17.66 10.99 -8.83
CA GLU A 39 16.57 10.72 -9.78
C GLU A 39 15.20 11.26 -9.30
N PHE A 40 14.99 11.31 -7.98
CA PHE A 40 13.75 11.81 -7.35
C PHE A 40 13.85 13.27 -6.89
N GLN A 41 15.00 13.93 -7.05
CA GLN A 41 15.14 15.36 -6.72
C GLN A 41 14.24 16.24 -7.62
N GLY A 42 14.04 15.84 -8.88
CA GLY A 42 13.10 16.49 -9.81
C GLY A 42 11.64 16.41 -9.35
N LEU A 43 11.29 15.37 -8.60
CA LEU A 43 9.96 15.21 -8.01
C LEU A 43 9.74 16.23 -6.89
N GLY A 44 10.75 16.46 -6.04
CA GLY A 44 10.68 17.49 -5.00
C GLY A 44 10.46 18.90 -5.54
N THR A 45 11.02 19.22 -6.71
CA THR A 45 10.82 20.52 -7.38
C THR A 45 9.50 20.61 -8.15
N SER A 46 8.94 19.48 -8.57
CA SER A 46 7.62 19.39 -9.23
C SER A 46 6.45 19.48 -8.23
N LEU A 47 6.70 19.19 -6.95
CA LEU A 47 5.72 19.36 -5.90
C LEU A 47 5.57 20.85 -5.54
N SER A 48 4.32 21.33 -5.48
CA SER A 48 4.03 22.67 -4.98
C SER A 48 4.58 22.86 -3.56
N GLU A 49 5.02 24.06 -3.22
CA GLU A 49 5.55 24.41 -1.88
C GLU A 49 4.60 23.96 -0.75
N LYS A 50 3.29 24.14 -0.94
CA LYS A 50 2.26 23.69 0.02
C LYS A 50 2.25 22.18 0.26
N ARG A 51 2.53 21.36 -0.76
CA ARG A 51 2.62 19.90 -0.64
C ARG A 51 3.89 19.48 0.07
N ARG A 52 5.03 20.13 -0.24
CA ARG A 52 6.30 19.88 0.43
C ARG A 52 6.23 20.22 1.91
N HIS A 53 5.75 21.42 2.25
CA HIS A 53 5.59 21.85 3.64
C HIS A 53 4.72 20.88 4.45
N ARG A 54 3.61 20.37 3.88
CA ARG A 54 2.77 19.39 4.59
C ARG A 54 3.42 18.03 4.76
N ALA A 55 4.19 17.57 3.78
CA ALA A 55 4.90 16.30 3.89
C ALA A 55 6.04 16.36 4.92
N GLU A 56 6.62 17.54 5.13
CA GLU A 56 7.70 17.79 6.09
C GLU A 56 7.20 18.24 7.47
N ASP A 57 5.89 18.38 7.66
CA ASP A 57 5.30 18.83 8.91
C ASP A 57 5.32 17.69 9.96
N PRO A 58 6.13 17.81 11.03
CA PRO A 58 6.27 16.76 12.03
C PRO A 58 5.01 16.58 12.87
N SER A 59 4.05 17.52 12.85
CA SER A 59 2.82 17.44 13.65
C SER A 59 1.91 16.27 13.27
N PHE A 60 2.06 15.73 12.05
CA PHE A 60 1.29 14.58 11.58
C PHE A 60 1.97 13.24 11.87
N ASN A 61 3.26 13.24 12.19
CA ASN A 61 4.01 12.03 12.47
C ASN A 61 3.61 11.43 13.82
N PRO A 62 3.59 10.09 13.95
CA PRO A 62 3.49 9.45 15.26
C PRO A 62 4.70 9.85 16.10
N THR A 63 4.46 10.10 17.38
CA THR A 63 5.52 10.35 18.38
C THR A 63 5.83 9.06 19.12
N GLY A 64 7.11 8.80 19.36
CA GLY A 64 7.52 7.62 20.12
C GLY A 64 7.10 7.71 21.57
N ASN A 65 7.02 6.55 22.21
CA ASN A 65 6.66 6.37 23.60
C ASN A 65 7.77 5.59 24.35
N ALA A 66 7.56 5.31 25.63
CA ALA A 66 8.57 4.64 26.45
C ALA A 66 8.97 3.23 25.94
N ALA A 67 8.09 2.54 25.21
CA ALA A 67 8.38 1.23 24.62
C ALA A 67 9.39 1.31 23.46
N ASP A 68 9.52 2.49 22.82
CA ASP A 68 10.49 2.74 21.74
C ASP A 68 11.90 3.05 22.28
N GLY A 69 12.04 3.13 23.61
CA GLY A 69 13.31 3.24 24.30
C GLY A 69 14.15 4.45 23.86
N PRO A 70 15.48 4.29 23.67
CA PRO A 70 16.37 5.37 23.24
C PRO A 70 16.01 5.97 21.87
N LEU A 71 15.18 5.29 21.08
CA LEU A 71 14.78 5.70 19.73
C LEU A 71 13.42 6.38 19.69
N ALA A 72 12.76 6.60 20.83
CA ALA A 72 11.46 7.27 20.90
C ALA A 72 11.44 8.65 20.19
N GLY A 73 12.54 9.39 20.23
CA GLY A 73 12.69 10.68 19.52
C GLY A 73 12.81 10.57 17.99
N HIS A 74 12.99 9.35 17.46
CA HIS A 74 13.15 9.06 16.04
C HIS A 74 11.95 8.31 15.45
N VAL A 75 10.88 8.10 16.23
CA VAL A 75 9.65 7.52 15.70
C VAL A 75 9.01 8.49 14.73
N GLY A 76 8.71 7.99 13.54
CA GLY A 76 8.11 8.72 12.45
C GLY A 76 7.04 7.90 11.74
N ALA A 77 6.43 8.51 10.73
CA ALA A 77 5.44 7.80 9.92
C ALA A 77 6.12 6.62 9.21
N ASP A 78 5.54 5.43 9.35
CA ASP A 78 6.07 4.28 8.62
C ASP A 78 5.62 4.34 7.16
N GLY A 79 6.59 4.63 6.29
CA GLY A 79 6.46 4.64 4.83
C GLY A 79 7.19 3.49 4.15
N THR A 80 7.61 2.47 4.90
CA THR A 80 8.44 1.36 4.39
C THR A 80 7.75 0.62 3.25
N SER A 81 6.47 0.27 3.43
CA SER A 81 5.70 -0.45 2.42
C SER A 81 5.44 0.35 1.14
N ILE A 82 5.16 1.66 1.23
CA ILE A 82 4.96 2.51 0.03
C ILE A 82 6.27 2.75 -0.72
N TRP A 83 7.37 2.94 0.01
CA TRP A 83 8.70 3.09 -0.60
C TRP A 83 9.13 1.81 -1.30
N ALA A 84 8.99 0.67 -0.63
CA ALA A 84 9.28 -0.63 -1.20
C ALA A 84 8.43 -0.88 -2.45
N ALA A 85 7.14 -0.51 -2.42
CA ALA A 85 6.27 -0.62 -3.58
C ALA A 85 6.72 0.28 -4.76
N ALA A 86 7.17 1.50 -4.48
CA ALA A 86 7.65 2.43 -5.51
C ALA A 86 8.92 1.95 -6.21
N THR A 87 9.77 1.20 -5.51
CA THR A 87 11.07 0.73 -6.04
C THR A 87 11.01 -0.71 -6.58
N SER A 88 9.95 -1.47 -6.30
CA SER A 88 9.86 -2.90 -6.66
C SER A 88 9.19 -3.21 -8.01
N GLY A 89 8.72 -2.19 -8.72
CA GLY A 89 8.24 -2.31 -10.11
C GLY A 89 6.73 -2.20 -10.31
N ARG A 90 6.29 -2.36 -11.58
CA ARG A 90 4.97 -1.94 -12.10
C ARG A 90 3.73 -2.50 -11.40
N GLY A 91 3.84 -3.60 -10.66
CA GLY A 91 2.73 -4.20 -9.92
C GLY A 91 2.75 -3.96 -8.41
N ALA A 92 3.87 -3.49 -7.85
CA ALA A 92 4.01 -3.40 -6.39
C ALA A 92 3.19 -2.22 -5.82
N LEU A 93 3.10 -1.10 -6.54
CA LEU A 93 2.21 0.02 -6.20
C LEU A 93 0.74 -0.43 -6.14
N GLN A 94 0.30 -1.22 -7.12
CA GLN A 94 -1.05 -1.76 -7.20
C GLN A 94 -1.41 -2.61 -5.98
N VAL A 95 -0.47 -3.46 -5.54
CA VAL A 95 -0.60 -4.28 -4.33
C VAL A 95 -0.60 -3.42 -3.07
N HIS A 96 0.21 -2.35 -3.02
CA HIS A 96 0.19 -1.41 -1.90
C HIS A 96 -1.14 -0.64 -1.81
N LEU A 97 -1.70 -0.19 -2.93
CA LEU A 97 -3.03 0.43 -2.97
C LEU A 97 -4.12 -0.53 -2.47
N LEU A 98 -4.02 -1.83 -2.79
CA LEU A 98 -4.90 -2.86 -2.24
C LEU A 98 -4.73 -2.99 -0.71
N ALA A 99 -3.51 -2.91 -0.20
CA ALA A 99 -3.25 -2.94 1.24
C ALA A 99 -3.87 -1.74 1.96
N CYS A 100 -3.78 -0.53 1.39
CA CYS A 100 -4.45 0.64 1.93
C CYS A 100 -5.98 0.50 1.94
N LEU A 101 -6.56 -0.10 0.89
CA LEU A 101 -7.99 -0.39 0.82
C LEU A 101 -8.41 -1.35 1.95
N LEU A 102 -7.67 -2.43 2.13
CA LEU A 102 -7.93 -3.41 3.18
C LEU A 102 -7.84 -2.78 4.58
N ALA A 103 -6.78 -2.02 4.84
CA ALA A 103 -6.58 -1.32 6.12
C ALA A 103 -7.62 -0.24 6.41
N ARG A 104 -8.27 0.33 5.38
CA ARG A 104 -9.37 1.30 5.53
C ARG A 104 -10.69 0.62 5.91
N MET A 105 -10.95 -0.56 5.35
CA MET A 105 -12.26 -1.21 5.40
C MET A 105 -12.40 -2.23 6.53
N TRP A 106 -11.32 -2.89 6.92
CA TRP A 106 -11.34 -3.99 7.89
C TRP A 106 -10.39 -3.75 9.05
N SER A 107 -10.65 -4.43 10.16
CA SER A 107 -9.69 -4.49 11.25
C SER A 107 -8.43 -5.27 10.83
N ALA A 108 -7.29 -4.99 11.46
CA ALA A 108 -6.04 -5.70 11.17
C ALA A 108 -6.17 -7.24 11.12
N PRO A 109 -6.80 -7.94 12.08
CA PRO A 109 -6.92 -9.40 12.00
C PRO A 109 -7.79 -9.89 10.83
N GLU A 110 -8.82 -9.12 10.44
CA GLU A 110 -9.66 -9.41 9.28
C GLU A 110 -8.89 -9.18 7.97
N ALA A 111 -8.22 -8.03 7.84
CA ALA A 111 -7.39 -7.69 6.68
C ALA A 111 -6.28 -8.73 6.44
N ILE A 112 -5.60 -9.18 7.49
CA ILE A 112 -4.57 -10.23 7.40
C ILE A 112 -5.18 -11.56 6.93
N SER A 113 -6.41 -11.87 7.36
CA SER A 113 -7.10 -13.08 6.93
C SER A 113 -7.47 -13.00 5.45
N ILE A 114 -7.98 -11.86 4.99
CA ILE A 114 -8.27 -11.60 3.56
C ILE A 114 -6.98 -11.69 2.73
N TRP A 115 -5.87 -11.10 3.20
CA TRP A 115 -4.56 -11.22 2.55
C TRP A 115 -4.10 -12.67 2.42
N SER A 116 -4.23 -13.46 3.48
CA SER A 116 -3.81 -14.86 3.47
C SER A 116 -4.60 -15.68 2.44
N GLU A 117 -5.87 -15.36 2.26
CA GLU A 117 -6.73 -15.98 1.25
C GLU A 117 -6.35 -15.54 -0.16
N LEU A 118 -6.16 -14.23 -0.40
CA LEU A 118 -5.71 -13.67 -1.69
C LEU A 118 -4.40 -14.29 -2.16
N VAL A 119 -3.41 -14.41 -1.27
CA VAL A 119 -2.12 -15.04 -1.57
C VAL A 119 -2.31 -16.53 -1.89
N SER A 120 -3.13 -17.23 -1.12
CA SER A 120 -3.41 -18.66 -1.33
C SER A 120 -4.09 -18.92 -2.68
N ALA A 121 -5.12 -18.15 -3.00
CA ALA A 121 -5.83 -18.21 -4.27
C ALA A 121 -4.91 -17.87 -5.45
N ARG A 122 -4.05 -16.84 -5.31
CA ARG A 122 -3.08 -16.48 -6.36
C ARG A 122 -2.05 -17.58 -6.59
N LYS A 123 -1.52 -18.19 -5.53
CA LYS A 123 -0.61 -19.35 -5.63
C LYS A 123 -1.28 -20.52 -6.34
N LEU A 124 -2.55 -20.81 -6.02
CA LEU A 124 -3.31 -21.87 -6.68
C LEU A 124 -3.50 -21.58 -8.19
N ALA A 125 -3.86 -20.35 -8.55
CA ALA A 125 -4.00 -19.94 -9.96
C ALA A 125 -2.68 -20.05 -10.73
N LEU A 126 -1.55 -19.69 -10.12
CA LEU A 126 -0.22 -19.85 -10.73
C LEU A 126 0.14 -21.32 -10.92
N LYS A 127 -0.14 -22.18 -9.92
CA LYS A 127 0.04 -23.65 -10.04
C LYS A 127 -0.78 -24.25 -11.17
N LYS A 128 -2.04 -23.82 -11.32
CA LYS A 128 -2.91 -24.28 -12.42
C LYS A 128 -2.34 -23.92 -13.79
N ARG A 129 -1.88 -22.67 -13.96
CA ARG A 129 -1.25 -22.21 -15.21
C ARG A 129 0.03 -22.97 -15.57
N LEU A 130 0.83 -23.35 -14.57
CA LEU A 130 2.03 -24.17 -14.77
C LEU A 130 1.71 -25.57 -15.32
N ASN A 131 0.55 -26.12 -14.97
CA ASN A 131 0.12 -27.46 -15.42
C ASN A 131 -0.48 -27.45 -16.84
N GLU A 132 -0.94 -26.29 -17.34
CA GLU A 132 -1.74 -26.19 -18.58
C GLU A 132 -0.95 -25.90 -19.87
N ALA A 133 0.37 -25.65 -19.80
CA ALA A 133 1.40 -25.71 -20.89
C ALA A 133 2.34 -24.49 -20.98
N ASP A 134 2.14 -23.40 -20.23
CA ASP A 134 3.09 -22.28 -20.19
C ASP A 134 4.12 -22.49 -19.07
N PHE A 135 5.22 -23.19 -19.39
CA PHE A 135 6.35 -23.35 -18.47
C PHE A 135 7.14 -22.03 -18.35
N GLN A 136 6.59 -21.10 -17.57
CA GLN A 136 7.30 -19.88 -17.19
C GLN A 136 8.02 -20.12 -15.85
N ILE A 137 9.36 -20.16 -15.91
CA ILE A 137 10.24 -20.32 -14.74
C ILE A 137 9.90 -19.29 -13.64
N THR A 138 9.52 -18.07 -14.03
CA THR A 138 9.09 -17.00 -13.13
C THR A 138 7.82 -17.34 -12.34
N ALA A 139 6.83 -18.00 -12.97
CA ALA A 139 5.60 -18.43 -12.31
C ALA A 139 5.86 -19.58 -11.32
N LEU A 140 6.79 -20.48 -11.65
CA LEU A 140 7.20 -21.60 -10.78
C LEU A 140 7.85 -21.08 -9.51
N THR A 141 8.86 -20.20 -9.62
CA THR A 141 9.54 -19.60 -8.47
C THR A 141 8.56 -18.79 -7.62
N ALA A 142 7.69 -17.97 -8.23
CA ALA A 142 6.69 -17.19 -7.48
C ALA A 142 5.70 -18.06 -6.70
N SER A 143 5.29 -19.21 -7.25
CA SER A 143 4.39 -20.15 -6.56
C SER A 143 5.01 -20.81 -5.31
N GLN A 144 6.35 -20.86 -5.27
CA GLN A 144 7.14 -21.47 -4.20
C GLN A 144 7.58 -20.47 -3.13
N ILE A 145 7.40 -19.16 -3.35
CA ILE A 145 7.70 -18.14 -2.34
C ILE A 145 6.82 -18.39 -1.12
N ASP A 146 7.43 -18.62 0.04
CA ASP A 146 6.69 -18.70 1.28
C ASP A 146 6.31 -17.30 1.77
N VAL A 147 5.01 -17.09 1.95
CA VAL A 147 4.46 -15.80 2.41
C VAL A 147 3.78 -16.11 3.72
N THR A 148 4.50 -15.90 4.81
CA THR A 148 4.02 -16.22 6.15
C THR A 148 3.01 -15.19 6.63
N ARG A 149 2.12 -15.60 7.54
CA ARG A 149 1.14 -14.70 8.15
C ARG A 149 1.80 -13.50 8.83
N ASN A 150 2.96 -13.69 9.46
CA ASN A 150 3.73 -12.61 10.07
C ASN A 150 4.17 -11.55 9.07
N ARG A 151 4.61 -11.95 7.85
CA ARG A 151 4.96 -10.99 6.80
C ARG A 151 3.75 -10.19 6.31
N LEU A 152 2.58 -10.82 6.25
CA LEU A 152 1.33 -10.12 5.94
C LEU A 152 0.95 -9.14 7.04
N THR A 153 1.16 -9.51 8.31
CA THR A 153 0.97 -8.60 9.45
C THR A 153 1.88 -7.38 9.38
N GLU A 154 3.18 -7.56 9.12
CA GLU A 154 4.15 -6.47 8.97
C GLU A 154 3.75 -5.53 7.83
N TRP A 155 3.39 -6.09 6.67
CA TRP A 155 2.96 -5.32 5.50
C TRP A 155 1.69 -4.51 5.76
N ASP A 156 0.66 -5.15 6.33
CA ASP A 156 -0.63 -4.51 6.65
C ASP A 156 -0.46 -3.41 7.71
N ALA A 157 0.36 -3.67 8.74
CA ALA A 157 0.69 -2.69 9.77
C ALA A 157 1.37 -1.45 9.18
N SER A 158 2.30 -1.64 8.24
CA SER A 158 3.00 -0.55 7.54
C SER A 158 2.05 0.27 6.68
N ALA A 159 1.22 -0.39 5.84
CA ALA A 159 0.23 0.30 5.01
C ALA A 159 -0.80 1.07 5.85
N GLY A 160 -1.25 0.49 6.97
CA GLY A 160 -2.16 1.14 7.90
C GLY A 160 -1.51 2.30 8.66
N SER A 161 -0.23 2.22 8.98
CA SER A 161 0.52 3.31 9.63
C SER A 161 0.61 4.54 8.72
N TRP A 162 0.97 4.31 7.45
CA TRP A 162 0.95 5.33 6.41
C TRP A 162 -0.43 6.00 6.29
N LEU A 163 -1.50 5.18 6.21
CA LEU A 163 -2.88 5.65 6.10
C LEU A 163 -3.29 6.56 7.27
N ARG A 164 -2.92 6.20 8.50
CA ARG A 164 -3.24 6.99 9.71
C ARG A 164 -2.53 8.33 9.73
N THR A 165 -1.27 8.39 9.28
CA THR A 165 -0.55 9.66 9.15
C THR A 165 -1.22 10.55 8.09
N ALA A 166 -1.58 9.98 6.95
CA ALA A 166 -2.25 10.71 5.88
C ALA A 166 -3.64 11.22 6.30
N ASP A 167 -4.40 10.44 7.08
CA ASP A 167 -5.68 10.87 7.68
C ASP A 167 -5.52 12.10 8.56
N LYS A 168 -4.44 12.19 9.35
CA LYS A 168 -4.14 13.38 10.16
C LYS A 168 -3.79 14.58 9.28
N ALA A 169 -2.94 14.37 8.26
CA ALA A 169 -2.49 15.43 7.35
C ALA A 169 -3.61 15.99 6.46
N LYS A 170 -4.65 15.17 6.17
CA LYS A 170 -5.79 15.47 5.29
C LYS A 170 -7.12 15.44 6.01
N LEU A 171 -7.12 15.71 7.32
CA LEU A 171 -8.28 15.52 8.20
C LEU A 171 -9.57 16.15 7.65
N LEU A 172 -9.49 17.37 7.11
CA LEU A 172 -10.68 18.06 6.58
C LEU A 172 -11.24 17.34 5.36
N GLN A 173 -10.39 17.06 4.36
CA GLN A 173 -10.80 16.39 3.12
C GLN A 173 -11.32 14.99 3.42
N GLN A 174 -10.61 14.25 4.28
CA GLN A 174 -11.00 12.91 4.70
C GLN A 174 -12.36 12.94 5.40
N LYS A 175 -12.60 13.88 6.32
CA LYS A 175 -13.91 14.03 6.97
C LYS A 175 -15.01 14.36 5.98
N GLN A 176 -14.77 15.27 5.04
CA GLN A 176 -15.75 15.64 4.02
C GLN A 176 -16.13 14.44 3.14
N LEU A 177 -15.13 13.70 2.64
CA LEU A 177 -15.36 12.50 1.85
C LEU A 177 -16.13 11.42 2.65
N MET A 178 -15.76 11.20 3.91
CA MET A 178 -16.45 10.24 4.77
C MET A 178 -17.89 10.64 5.09
N LEU A 179 -18.19 11.94 5.20
CA LEU A 179 -19.58 12.43 5.33
C LEU A 179 -20.39 12.17 4.06
N ILE A 180 -19.79 12.37 2.88
CA ILE A 180 -20.44 12.06 1.59
C ILE A 180 -20.73 10.55 1.51
N VAL A 181 -19.72 9.72 1.79
CA VAL A 181 -19.84 8.25 1.87
C VAL A 181 -20.95 7.81 2.82
N GLY A 182 -21.02 8.41 4.03
CA GLY A 182 -22.05 8.11 5.01
C GLY A 182 -23.46 8.53 4.56
N ASN A 183 -23.58 9.69 3.91
CA ASN A 183 -24.87 10.21 3.44
C ASN A 183 -25.44 9.43 2.24
N ILE A 184 -24.57 8.84 1.40
CA ILE A 184 -25.00 7.98 0.29
C ILE A 184 -25.56 6.64 0.81
N GLY A 185 -25.34 6.32 2.10
CA GLY A 185 -25.93 5.15 2.74
C GLY A 185 -25.28 3.85 2.27
N LEU A 186 -23.96 3.86 2.08
CA LEU A 186 -23.19 2.66 1.75
C LEU A 186 -23.46 1.57 2.79
N PRO A 187 -24.10 0.44 2.42
CA PRO A 187 -23.80 -0.78 3.13
C PRO A 187 -22.32 -1.02 2.85
N ILE A 188 -21.45 -0.82 3.85
CA ILE A 188 -20.11 -1.43 3.83
C ILE A 188 -20.37 -2.87 3.37
N PRO A 189 -19.78 -3.34 2.26
CA PRO A 189 -20.22 -4.58 1.64
C PRO A 189 -20.09 -5.71 2.67
N SER A 190 -21.22 -6.02 3.32
CA SER A 190 -21.50 -7.30 3.94
C SER A 190 -21.80 -8.24 2.78
N HIS A 191 -20.85 -8.34 1.86
CA HIS A 191 -20.96 -9.24 0.74
C HIS A 191 -20.85 -10.64 1.34
N PRO A 192 -21.77 -11.56 1.01
CA PRO A 192 -21.69 -12.96 1.46
C PRO A 192 -20.37 -13.64 1.02
N ARG A 193 -19.62 -13.00 0.11
CA ARG A 193 -18.24 -13.32 -0.25
C ARG A 193 -17.39 -12.05 -0.27
N VAL A 194 -17.03 -11.55 0.92
CA VAL A 194 -16.12 -10.41 1.12
C VAL A 194 -14.90 -10.50 0.18
N TYR A 195 -14.34 -11.70 0.03
CA TYR A 195 -13.23 -11.99 -0.86
C TYR A 195 -13.44 -11.61 -2.34
N GLU A 196 -14.60 -11.94 -2.93
CA GLU A 196 -14.85 -11.67 -4.36
C GLU A 196 -15.09 -10.17 -4.60
N SER A 197 -15.63 -9.47 -3.59
CA SER A 197 -15.89 -8.03 -3.68
C SER A 197 -14.62 -7.18 -3.62
N VAL A 198 -13.57 -7.59 -2.89
CA VAL A 198 -12.36 -6.76 -2.71
C VAL A 198 -11.64 -6.49 -4.05
N PRO A 199 -11.29 -7.49 -4.88
CA PRO A 199 -10.65 -7.26 -6.17
C PRO A 199 -11.53 -6.43 -7.12
N GLU A 200 -12.85 -6.57 -7.03
CA GLU A 200 -13.79 -5.81 -7.85
C GLU A 200 -13.80 -4.33 -7.46
N VAL A 201 -13.96 -4.01 -6.18
CA VAL A 201 -13.87 -2.64 -5.65
C VAL A 201 -12.52 -2.03 -5.99
N TRP A 202 -11.43 -2.78 -5.77
CA TRP A 202 -10.08 -2.34 -6.11
C TRP A 202 -9.92 -2.04 -7.61
N THR A 203 -10.45 -2.90 -8.49
CA THR A 203 -10.39 -2.70 -9.94
C THR A 203 -11.20 -1.48 -10.37
N ARG A 204 -12.44 -1.34 -9.88
CA ARG A 204 -13.29 -0.19 -10.20
C ARG A 204 -12.66 1.12 -9.71
N ALA A 205 -12.15 1.15 -8.48
CA ALA A 205 -11.51 2.32 -7.91
C ALA A 205 -10.22 2.70 -8.66
N THR A 206 -9.37 1.74 -9.03
CA THR A 206 -8.14 2.02 -9.79
C THR A 206 -8.44 2.56 -11.19
N ILE A 207 -9.46 2.04 -11.88
CA ILE A 207 -9.92 2.59 -13.17
C ILE A 207 -10.38 4.05 -13.02
N VAL A 208 -11.14 4.36 -11.96
CA VAL A 208 -11.60 5.72 -11.69
C VAL A 208 -10.42 6.65 -11.45
N VAL A 209 -9.43 6.23 -10.66
CA VAL A 209 -8.20 7.00 -10.42
C VAL A 209 -7.42 7.23 -11.70
N ASP A 210 -7.22 6.20 -12.52
CA ASP A 210 -6.50 6.32 -13.79
C ASP A 210 -7.14 7.37 -14.71
N LYS A 211 -8.46 7.36 -14.80
CA LYS A 211 -9.22 8.35 -15.57
C LYS A 211 -9.15 9.75 -14.96
N LEU A 212 -9.25 9.88 -13.64
CA LEU A 212 -9.14 11.17 -12.94
C LEU A 212 -7.75 11.78 -13.12
N VAL A 213 -6.69 10.99 -13.00
CA VAL A 213 -5.30 11.42 -13.25
C VAL A 213 -5.10 11.82 -14.70
N SER A 214 -5.81 11.17 -15.64
CA SER A 214 -5.84 11.54 -17.05
C SER A 214 -6.69 12.79 -17.36
N GLY A 215 -7.25 13.45 -16.33
CA GLY A 215 -8.08 14.66 -16.49
C GLY A 215 -9.50 14.38 -16.98
N VAL A 216 -9.94 13.12 -16.97
CA VAL A 216 -11.28 12.72 -17.41
C VAL A 216 -12.22 12.73 -16.21
N ALA A 217 -13.18 13.66 -16.21
CA ALA A 217 -14.24 13.71 -15.21
C ALA A 217 -15.00 12.38 -15.11
N GLN A 218 -15.21 11.88 -13.89
CA GLN A 218 -15.89 10.61 -13.64
C GLN A 218 -17.27 10.84 -13.05
N ARG A 219 -18.26 10.08 -13.54
CA ARG A 219 -19.53 9.89 -12.86
C ARG A 219 -19.44 8.60 -12.08
N VAL A 220 -19.45 8.69 -10.75
CA VAL A 220 -19.37 7.54 -9.86
C VAL A 220 -20.78 7.22 -9.38
N GLU A 221 -21.32 6.09 -9.81
CA GLU A 221 -22.61 5.56 -9.36
C GLU A 221 -22.43 4.57 -8.20
N ASP A 222 -21.31 3.85 -8.19
CA ASP A 222 -20.96 2.90 -7.15
C ASP A 222 -20.23 3.59 -6.01
N PRO A 223 -20.83 3.66 -4.81
CA PRO A 223 -20.21 4.39 -3.73
C PRO A 223 -18.99 3.66 -3.14
N GLU A 224 -18.80 2.36 -3.40
CA GLU A 224 -17.62 1.59 -3.01
C GLU A 224 -16.32 2.15 -3.59
N VAL A 225 -16.39 2.80 -4.76
CA VAL A 225 -15.25 3.51 -5.36
C VAL A 225 -14.77 4.64 -4.46
N LEU A 226 -15.67 5.33 -3.76
CA LEU A 226 -15.33 6.41 -2.83
C LEU A 226 -14.52 5.88 -1.63
N VAL A 227 -14.73 4.61 -1.25
CA VAL A 227 -13.92 3.96 -0.21
C VAL A 227 -12.48 3.80 -0.70
N GLY A 228 -12.28 3.41 -1.95
CA GLY A 228 -10.95 3.36 -2.57
C GLY A 228 -10.27 4.73 -2.63
N LEU A 229 -10.99 5.77 -3.07
CA LEU A 229 -10.47 7.14 -3.07
C LEU A 229 -10.07 7.60 -1.66
N SER A 230 -10.88 7.25 -0.65
CA SER A 230 -10.58 7.55 0.74
C SER A 230 -9.37 6.79 1.26
N ALA A 231 -9.13 5.56 0.80
CA ALA A 231 -7.97 4.76 1.17
C ALA A 231 -6.66 5.28 0.54
N TRP A 232 -6.75 6.06 -0.54
CA TRP A 232 -5.58 6.56 -1.27
C TRP A 232 -5.38 8.07 -1.11
N HIS A 233 -6.18 8.72 -0.27
CA HIS A 233 -6.17 10.17 -0.03
C HIS A 233 -6.24 10.97 -1.33
N LEU A 234 -7.08 10.48 -2.25
CA LEU A 234 -7.43 11.16 -3.48
C LEU A 234 -8.74 11.89 -3.26
N ASP A 235 -8.64 13.20 -3.16
CA ASP A 235 -9.77 14.09 -2.87
C ASP A 235 -10.11 14.89 -4.14
N PRO A 236 -10.78 14.30 -5.15
CA PRO A 236 -11.21 15.04 -6.33
C PRO A 236 -12.30 16.05 -5.94
N ASP A 237 -12.44 17.12 -6.74
CA ASP A 237 -13.59 18.00 -6.62
C ASP A 237 -14.86 17.22 -7.02
N MET A 238 -15.79 17.04 -6.08
CA MET A 238 -17.00 16.25 -6.28
C MET A 238 -18.24 17.15 -6.28
N ALA A 239 -19.14 16.92 -7.23
CA ALA A 239 -20.49 17.45 -7.22
C ALA A 239 -21.46 16.31 -6.90
N CYS A 240 -22.11 16.35 -5.74
CA CYS A 240 -23.12 15.38 -5.36
C CYS A 240 -24.48 15.82 -5.96
N LEU A 241 -24.97 15.04 -6.91
CA LEU A 241 -26.32 15.21 -7.48
C LEU A 241 -27.23 14.18 -6.80
N GLY A 242 -28.12 14.66 -5.92
CA GLY A 242 -29.12 13.85 -5.22
C GLY A 242 -30.45 13.83 -5.94
#